data_AF-A0AAW8ICE6-F1
#
_entry.id   AF-A0AAW8ICE6-F1
#
_cell.length_a   1.000
_cell.length_b   1.000
_cell.length_c   1.000
_cell.angle_alpha   90.00
_cell.angle_beta   90.00
_cell.angle_gamma   90.00
#
_symmetry.space_group_name_H-M   'P 1'
#
loop_
_entity.id
_entity.type
_entity.pdbx_description
1 polymer ?
#
loop_
_entity_poly.entity_id
_entity_poly.type
_entity_poly.pdbx_seq_one_letter_code
_entity_poly.pdbx_strand_id
1 'polypeptide(L)'
;MNNIGNHTAISEVSTLLVLRHSSNSVGIVQAVNQYGNLIDVRPDSSLVDTVMRIDSSSGSFMDFYADFYHQLKNPAEYSFFKVREYEAQETARGLQEYIDGSSDVEKQDLREFEVSIEAVDTIRNKKYIHRESSVVNSGFNNESSVSNHSSHYRYQIEDVPWDSLAEIGLDREKLENICALESLLKGYKTPMLMSIPLSDGESVSMADVRLQLRLDDRGEVVVRIHRVLEKPNFKEKFMGHKFTKEDELNLLKSGNMGRIVGLVDPWTEEVVPSLISMDRLTNELIPLRMEFVRIPAVICGVTLNLDQVKILRDGKPLFIENMLSKKGRLFSATVQFNTDKQWIEFLFEKNLKGFDGGVVQANYGKEVPTVFRGKYLRKWQMDKLKIGEMAYISGLVNKDGKTYQGYMSFDWRTRKIEFSFKNPKKK
;
A
#
# COMPACT_ATOMS: atom_id res chain seq x y z
N MET A 1 -0.60 -42.81 -33.75
CA MET A 1 0.56 -41.92 -33.96
C MET A 1 0.43 -40.78 -32.97
N ASN A 2 1.31 -40.71 -31.98
CA ASN A 2 1.29 -39.64 -30.99
C ASN A 2 2.10 -38.47 -31.55
N ASN A 3 1.54 -37.26 -31.51
CA ASN A 3 2.33 -36.03 -31.57
C ASN A 3 2.04 -35.25 -30.29
N ILE A 4 2.85 -35.51 -29.26
CA ILE A 4 2.85 -34.76 -28.02
C ILE A 4 3.67 -33.49 -28.29
N GLY A 5 2.97 -32.41 -28.63
CA GLY A 5 3.56 -31.09 -28.72
C GLY A 5 3.89 -30.57 -27.31
N ASN A 6 5.11 -30.87 -26.83
CA ASN A 6 5.65 -30.27 -25.61
C ASN A 6 5.88 -28.77 -25.83
N HIS A 7 4.83 -27.97 -25.64
CA HIS A 7 4.98 -26.54 -25.37
C HIS A 7 5.36 -26.36 -23.90
N THR A 8 6.62 -26.66 -23.58
CA THR A 8 7.23 -26.23 -22.33
C THR A 8 7.37 -24.71 -22.39
N ALA A 9 6.38 -23.99 -21.86
CA ALA A 9 6.52 -22.57 -21.56
C ALA A 9 7.65 -22.44 -20.53
N ILE A 10 8.83 -21.99 -20.99
CA ILE A 10 9.99 -21.78 -20.14
C ILE A 10 9.62 -20.66 -19.17
N SER A 11 9.63 -20.96 -17.87
CA SER A 11 9.31 -20.01 -16.82
C SER A 11 10.33 -18.89 -16.80
N GLU A 12 9.95 -17.67 -17.24
CA GLU A 12 10.78 -16.47 -17.15
C GLU A 12 10.82 -15.91 -15.71
N VAL A 13 11.19 -16.75 -14.74
CA VAL A 13 11.35 -16.37 -13.34
C VAL A 13 12.82 -16.42 -12.95
N SER A 14 13.30 -15.34 -12.36
CA SER A 14 14.65 -15.18 -11.81
C SER A 14 14.63 -15.27 -10.29
N THR A 15 15.80 -15.49 -9.69
CA THR A 15 16.03 -15.35 -8.25
C THR A 15 17.41 -14.76 -7.99
N LEU A 16 17.77 -14.58 -6.72
CA LEU A 16 19.08 -14.12 -6.28
C LEU A 16 19.81 -15.24 -5.54
N LEU A 17 21.07 -15.43 -5.87
CA LEU A 17 22.04 -16.06 -4.99
C LEU A 17 22.69 -15.00 -4.12
N VAL A 18 23.16 -15.41 -2.94
CA VAL A 18 23.99 -14.61 -2.06
C VAL A 18 25.28 -15.35 -1.73
N LEU A 19 26.40 -14.64 -1.72
CA LEU A 19 27.66 -15.04 -1.09
C LEU A 19 27.85 -14.20 0.17
N ARG A 20 28.02 -14.86 1.32
CA ARG A 20 28.32 -14.21 2.60
C ARG A 20 29.83 -14.16 2.81
N HIS A 21 30.45 -12.97 2.82
CA HIS A 21 31.91 -12.84 2.97
C HIS A 21 32.43 -13.30 4.34
N SER A 22 31.60 -13.20 5.37
CA SER A 22 31.93 -13.61 6.75
C SER A 22 32.10 -15.12 6.93
N SER A 23 31.51 -15.93 6.04
CA SER A 23 31.50 -17.39 6.12
C SER A 23 31.86 -18.11 4.82
N ASN A 24 32.18 -17.38 3.75
CA ASN A 24 32.39 -17.91 2.38
C ASN A 24 31.28 -18.88 1.93
N SER A 25 30.05 -18.64 2.39
CA SER A 25 28.92 -19.53 2.13
C SER A 25 27.96 -18.94 1.12
N VAL A 26 27.56 -19.75 0.15
CA VAL A 26 26.57 -19.45 -0.89
C VAL A 26 25.19 -19.94 -0.46
N GLY A 27 24.18 -19.11 -0.70
CA GLY A 27 22.77 -19.43 -0.45
C GLY A 27 21.87 -18.89 -1.55
N ILE A 28 20.62 -19.36 -1.58
CA ILE A 28 19.55 -18.86 -2.44
C ILE A 28 18.64 -17.97 -1.59
N VAL A 29 18.42 -16.73 -2.01
CA VAL A 29 17.69 -15.73 -1.22
C VAL A 29 16.21 -16.10 -1.08
N GLN A 30 15.70 -15.96 0.15
CA GLN A 30 14.28 -16.12 0.48
C GLN A 30 13.63 -14.77 0.82
N ALA A 31 14.24 -13.97 1.70
CA ALA A 31 13.69 -12.70 2.15
C ALA A 31 14.73 -11.84 2.90
N VAL A 32 14.41 -10.57 3.14
CA VAL A 32 14.98 -9.79 4.26
C VAL A 32 13.94 -9.73 5.36
N ASN A 33 14.34 -9.95 6.61
CA ASN A 33 13.41 -9.86 7.74
C ASN A 33 13.27 -8.42 8.26
N GLN A 34 12.27 -8.19 9.13
CA GLN A 34 11.96 -6.87 9.70
C GLN A 34 13.10 -6.17 10.48
N TYR A 35 14.22 -6.86 10.73
CA TYR A 35 15.42 -6.30 11.39
C TYR A 35 16.55 -5.99 10.40
N GLY A 36 16.31 -6.14 9.09
CA GLY A 36 17.29 -5.96 8.02
C GLY A 36 18.28 -7.12 7.88
N ASN A 37 17.99 -8.28 8.48
CA ASN A 37 18.86 -9.46 8.34
C ASN A 37 18.37 -10.33 7.17
N LEU A 38 19.30 -10.81 6.35
CA LEU A 38 19.05 -11.69 5.23
C LEU A 38 18.61 -13.11 5.68
N ILE A 39 17.61 -13.65 4.99
CA ILE A 39 17.18 -15.05 5.06
C ILE A 39 17.41 -15.70 3.70
N ASP A 40 18.16 -16.80 3.70
CA ASP A 40 18.59 -17.61 2.57
C ASP A 40 18.51 -19.10 2.91
N VAL A 41 18.42 -19.95 1.89
CA VAL A 41 18.48 -21.41 1.99
C VAL A 41 19.74 -21.96 1.33
N ARG A 42 20.27 -23.08 1.82
CA ARG A 42 21.44 -23.74 1.22
C ARG A 42 21.10 -24.37 -0.14
N PRO A 43 22.07 -24.51 -1.06
CA PRO A 43 21.85 -25.08 -2.40
C PRO A 43 21.16 -26.46 -2.36
N ASP A 44 21.61 -27.33 -1.45
CA ASP A 44 21.13 -28.71 -1.29
C ASP A 44 19.77 -28.83 -0.58
N SER A 45 19.12 -27.71 -0.26
CA SER A 45 17.84 -27.70 0.43
C SER A 45 16.68 -27.99 -0.52
N SER A 46 15.81 -28.94 -0.15
CA SER A 46 14.57 -29.22 -0.88
C SER A 46 13.48 -28.16 -0.70
N LEU A 47 13.81 -26.97 -0.16
CA LEU A 47 12.87 -25.88 0.17
C LEU A 47 12.67 -24.89 -0.98
N VAL A 48 12.78 -25.36 -2.24
CA VAL A 48 12.76 -24.52 -3.45
C VAL A 48 11.49 -23.68 -3.57
N ASP A 49 10.32 -24.23 -3.18
CA ASP A 49 9.03 -23.52 -3.16
C ASP A 49 9.00 -22.29 -2.24
N THR A 50 10.03 -22.09 -1.44
CA THR A 50 10.16 -20.99 -0.48
C THR A 50 11.22 -19.94 -0.89
N VAL A 51 11.86 -20.14 -2.04
CA VAL A 51 12.83 -19.21 -2.66
C VAL A 51 12.12 -17.97 -3.20
N MET A 52 12.82 -16.84 -3.15
CA MET A 52 12.32 -15.57 -3.67
C MET A 52 12.22 -15.60 -5.20
N ARG A 53 11.00 -15.49 -5.73
CA ARG A 53 10.74 -15.41 -7.17
C ARG A 53 10.65 -13.95 -7.63
N ILE A 54 11.43 -13.61 -8.65
CA ILE A 54 11.49 -12.28 -9.26
C ILE A 54 11.09 -12.43 -10.73
N ASP A 55 10.13 -11.62 -11.17
CA ASP A 55 9.76 -11.52 -12.59
C ASP A 55 11.00 -11.11 -13.41
N SER A 56 11.31 -11.84 -14.49
CA SER A 56 12.58 -11.65 -15.22
C SER A 56 12.63 -10.36 -16.05
N SER A 57 11.51 -9.64 -16.20
CA SER A 57 11.49 -8.35 -16.87
C SER A 57 12.47 -7.37 -16.21
N SER A 58 13.27 -6.68 -17.03
CA SER A 58 14.38 -5.84 -16.54
C SER A 58 13.93 -4.74 -15.60
N GLY A 59 12.69 -4.25 -15.74
CA GLY A 59 12.09 -3.29 -14.79
C GLY A 59 11.77 -3.92 -13.44
N SER A 60 11.04 -5.03 -13.43
CA SER A 60 10.64 -5.66 -12.18
C SER A 60 11.85 -6.12 -11.36
N PHE A 61 12.94 -6.54 -12.00
CA PHE A 61 14.18 -6.89 -11.30
C PHE A 61 14.90 -5.68 -10.69
N MET A 62 15.05 -4.57 -11.43
CA MET A 62 15.80 -3.39 -10.94
C MET A 62 15.09 -2.70 -9.78
N ASP A 63 13.78 -2.48 -9.90
CA ASP A 63 12.98 -1.85 -8.83
C ASP A 63 12.96 -2.74 -7.58
N PHE A 64 12.80 -4.07 -7.77
CA PHE A 64 12.89 -5.03 -6.67
C PHE A 64 14.26 -5.04 -5.98
N TYR A 65 15.36 -5.14 -6.74
CA TYR A 65 16.69 -5.33 -6.17
C TYR A 65 17.15 -4.11 -5.36
N ALA A 66 16.89 -2.89 -5.85
CA ALA A 66 17.22 -1.68 -5.10
C ALA A 66 16.44 -1.60 -3.78
N ASP A 67 15.12 -1.86 -3.81
CA ASP A 67 14.30 -1.86 -2.60
C ASP A 67 14.70 -2.99 -1.63
N PHE A 68 15.10 -4.15 -2.13
CA PHE A 68 15.65 -5.27 -1.34
C PHE A 68 17.00 -4.91 -0.70
N TYR A 69 17.92 -4.36 -1.46
CA TYR A 69 19.27 -4.03 -1.01
C TYR A 69 19.26 -2.96 0.10
N HIS A 70 18.43 -1.92 -0.04
CA HIS A 70 18.26 -0.89 0.99
C HIS A 70 17.52 -1.36 2.25
N GLN A 71 16.88 -2.53 2.25
CA GLN A 71 16.32 -3.14 3.46
C GLN A 71 17.39 -3.87 4.30
N LEU A 72 18.55 -4.20 3.73
CA LEU A 72 19.62 -4.88 4.45
C LEU A 72 20.29 -3.94 5.45
N LYS A 73 20.53 -4.47 6.65
CA LYS A 73 21.21 -3.72 7.72
C LYS A 73 22.71 -3.55 7.45
N ASN A 74 23.34 -4.59 6.90
CA ASN A 74 24.77 -4.66 6.58
C ASN A 74 24.94 -5.15 5.12
N PRO A 75 24.51 -4.39 4.09
CA PRO A 75 24.52 -4.89 2.71
C PRO A 75 25.92 -5.29 2.22
N ALA A 76 26.96 -4.59 2.66
CA ALA A 76 28.36 -4.85 2.30
C ALA A 76 28.96 -6.16 2.87
N GLU A 77 28.21 -6.95 3.66
CA GLU A 77 28.60 -8.32 4.04
C GLU A 77 28.29 -9.36 2.92
N TYR A 78 27.55 -8.93 1.90
CA TYR A 78 26.91 -9.81 0.92
C TYR A 78 27.23 -9.39 -0.51
N SER A 79 27.61 -10.36 -1.34
CA SER A 79 27.56 -10.25 -2.80
C SER A 79 26.32 -10.96 -3.33
N PHE A 80 25.59 -10.36 -4.26
CA PHE A 80 24.38 -10.96 -4.85
C PHE A 80 24.55 -11.23 -6.34
N PHE A 81 23.99 -12.34 -6.81
CA PHE A 81 24.08 -12.78 -8.21
C PHE A 81 22.68 -13.10 -8.74
N LYS A 82 22.30 -12.55 -9.90
CA LYS A 82 21.01 -12.86 -10.54
C LYS A 82 21.13 -14.17 -11.33
N VAL A 83 20.24 -15.11 -11.05
CA VAL A 83 20.16 -16.40 -11.77
C VAL A 83 18.72 -16.70 -12.18
N ARG A 84 18.53 -17.62 -13.13
CA ARG A 84 17.20 -18.16 -13.44
C ARG A 84 16.77 -19.10 -12.32
N GLU A 85 15.49 -19.10 -11.97
CA GLU A 85 14.99 -19.90 -10.83
C GLU A 85 15.29 -21.39 -11.01
N TYR A 86 15.06 -21.94 -12.21
CA TYR A 86 15.28 -23.37 -12.48
C TYR A 86 16.77 -23.77 -12.50
N GLU A 87 17.69 -22.81 -12.56
CA GLU A 87 19.16 -23.02 -12.54
C GLU A 87 19.75 -22.75 -11.15
N ALA A 88 18.98 -22.12 -10.26
CA ALA A 88 19.49 -21.53 -9.02
C ALA A 88 20.20 -22.52 -8.09
N GLN A 89 19.67 -23.75 -7.94
CA GLN A 89 20.32 -24.77 -7.10
C GLN A 89 21.65 -25.23 -7.69
N GLU A 90 21.70 -25.49 -9.00
CA GLU A 90 22.90 -25.97 -9.67
C GLU A 90 23.98 -24.89 -9.71
N THR A 91 23.59 -23.64 -10.03
CA THR A 91 24.49 -22.49 -10.02
C THR A 91 25.00 -22.17 -8.61
N ALA A 92 24.16 -22.28 -7.57
CA ALA A 92 24.59 -22.04 -6.19
C ALA A 92 25.55 -23.11 -5.67
N ARG A 93 25.36 -24.37 -6.08
CA ARG A 93 26.29 -25.46 -5.78
C ARG A 93 27.63 -25.28 -6.49
N GLY A 94 27.62 -25.01 -7.79
CA GLY A 94 28.84 -24.72 -8.55
C GLY A 94 29.59 -23.48 -8.06
N LEU A 95 28.87 -22.44 -7.62
CA LEU A 95 29.47 -21.25 -7.02
C LEU A 95 30.08 -21.55 -5.63
N GLN A 96 29.45 -22.41 -4.82
CA GLN A 96 30.06 -22.86 -3.56
C GLN A 96 31.34 -23.67 -3.81
N GLU A 97 31.29 -24.63 -4.73
CA GLU A 97 32.46 -25.44 -5.12
C GLU A 97 33.61 -24.54 -5.64
N TYR A 98 33.30 -23.49 -6.41
CA TYR A 98 34.26 -22.48 -6.84
C TYR A 98 34.84 -21.68 -5.66
N ILE A 99 33.99 -21.17 -4.75
CA ILE A 99 34.43 -20.41 -3.57
C ILE A 99 35.30 -21.25 -2.62
N ASP A 100 35.01 -22.55 -2.50
CA ASP A 100 35.78 -23.47 -1.65
C ASP A 100 37.14 -23.83 -2.28
N GLY A 101 37.20 -23.93 -3.62
CA GLY A 101 38.42 -24.28 -4.37
C GLY A 101 39.33 -23.11 -4.78
N SER A 102 38.82 -21.87 -4.81
CA SER A 102 39.52 -20.71 -5.37
C SER A 102 40.29 -19.86 -4.35
N SER A 103 41.39 -19.26 -4.81
CA SER A 103 42.15 -18.26 -4.08
C SER A 103 41.40 -16.91 -3.96
N ASP A 104 41.86 -16.04 -3.05
CA ASP A 104 41.27 -14.70 -2.87
C ASP A 104 41.44 -13.77 -4.09
N VAL A 105 42.31 -14.12 -5.04
CA VAL A 105 42.46 -13.40 -6.31
C VAL A 105 41.39 -13.86 -7.30
N GLU A 106 41.25 -15.17 -7.52
CA GLU A 106 40.22 -15.78 -8.38
C GLU A 106 38.78 -15.49 -7.87
N LYS A 107 38.63 -15.19 -6.58
CA LYS A 107 37.37 -14.69 -5.99
C LYS A 107 37.04 -13.25 -6.38
N GLN A 108 38.01 -12.42 -6.77
CA GLN A 108 37.75 -11.06 -7.24
C GLN A 108 37.11 -11.05 -8.63
N ASP A 109 37.38 -12.05 -9.46
CA ASP A 109 36.79 -12.21 -10.79
C ASP A 109 35.25 -12.34 -10.72
N LEU A 110 34.71 -12.83 -9.59
CA LEU A 110 33.26 -12.89 -9.36
C LEU A 110 32.59 -11.51 -9.33
N ARG A 111 33.32 -10.43 -9.04
CA ARG A 111 32.79 -9.06 -8.99
C ARG A 111 32.18 -8.61 -10.31
N GLU A 112 32.63 -9.15 -11.45
CA GLU A 112 32.05 -8.85 -12.77
C GLU A 112 30.62 -9.40 -12.92
N PHE A 113 30.27 -10.42 -12.14
CA PHE A 113 28.96 -11.09 -12.16
C PHE A 113 28.03 -10.63 -11.02
N GLU A 114 28.54 -9.82 -10.09
CA GLU A 114 27.76 -9.27 -8.98
C GLU A 114 26.75 -8.22 -9.45
N VAL A 115 25.58 -8.20 -8.80
CA VAL A 115 24.56 -7.18 -9.04
C VAL A 115 24.95 -5.90 -8.29
N SER A 116 25.77 -5.05 -8.92
CA SER A 116 26.14 -3.74 -8.38
C SER A 116 24.89 -2.89 -8.10
N ILE A 117 24.77 -2.43 -6.85
CA ILE A 117 23.71 -1.50 -6.46
C ILE A 117 23.87 -0.16 -7.16
N GLU A 118 25.10 0.33 -7.35
CA GLU A 118 25.39 1.60 -8.02
C GLU A 118 24.93 1.57 -9.48
N ALA A 119 25.15 0.44 -10.16
CA ALA A 119 24.64 0.23 -11.51
C ALA A 119 23.12 0.11 -11.53
N VAL A 120 22.51 -0.64 -10.60
CA VAL A 120 21.04 -0.76 -10.52
C VAL A 120 20.38 0.57 -10.20
N ASP A 121 20.87 1.34 -9.23
CA ASP A 121 20.34 2.68 -8.92
C ASP A 121 20.58 3.66 -10.06
N THR A 122 21.75 3.62 -10.72
CA THR A 122 22.00 4.45 -11.91
C THR A 122 21.03 4.12 -13.03
N ILE A 123 20.72 2.83 -13.29
CA ILE A 123 19.78 2.43 -14.34
C ILE A 123 18.33 2.69 -13.90
N ARG A 124 17.98 2.47 -12.63
CA ARG A 124 16.67 2.80 -12.04
C ARG A 124 16.39 4.30 -12.21
N ASN A 125 17.30 5.14 -11.75
CA ASN A 125 17.22 6.60 -11.92
C ASN A 125 17.20 7.01 -13.39
N LYS A 126 18.03 6.41 -14.26
CA LYS A 126 17.95 6.62 -15.72
C LYS A 126 16.64 6.13 -16.32
N LYS A 127 15.97 5.11 -15.77
CA LYS A 127 14.69 4.58 -16.28
C LYS A 127 13.49 5.42 -15.85
N TYR A 128 13.57 6.08 -14.70
CA TYR A 128 12.68 7.20 -14.37
C TYR A 128 12.88 8.34 -15.37
N ILE A 129 14.11 8.80 -15.59
CA ILE A 129 14.44 9.84 -16.60
C ILE A 129 14.03 9.43 -18.03
N HIS A 130 14.17 8.16 -18.41
CA HIS A 130 13.87 7.70 -19.78
C HIS A 130 12.39 7.35 -20.00
N ARG A 131 11.59 7.17 -18.94
CA ARG A 131 10.13 7.23 -19.03
C ARG A 131 9.62 8.66 -19.25
N GLU A 132 10.38 9.67 -18.84
CA GLU A 132 10.14 11.07 -19.21
C GLU A 132 10.71 11.39 -20.61
N SER A 133 11.84 10.80 -21.01
CA SER A 133 12.52 11.08 -22.28
C SER A 133 12.05 10.27 -23.50
N SER A 134 10.99 9.47 -23.39
CA SER A 134 10.41 8.70 -24.52
C SER A 134 9.22 9.37 -25.20
N VAL A 135 8.91 10.63 -24.82
CA VAL A 135 8.28 11.60 -25.71
C VAL A 135 9.31 12.72 -25.95
N VAL A 136 9.67 12.91 -27.22
CA VAL A 136 10.70 13.85 -27.72
C VAL A 136 12.15 13.52 -27.34
N ASN A 137 12.84 12.83 -28.25
CA ASN A 137 14.28 12.94 -28.39
C ASN A 137 14.58 13.68 -29.71
N SER A 138 14.89 14.98 -29.64
CA SER A 138 15.38 15.75 -30.80
C SER A 138 16.12 17.03 -30.39
N GLY A 139 17.45 17.06 -30.58
CA GLY A 139 18.18 18.31 -30.90
C GLY A 139 19.04 18.97 -29.81
N PHE A 140 20.29 18.53 -29.70
CA PHE A 140 21.54 19.32 -29.48
C PHE A 140 21.62 20.55 -28.54
N ASN A 141 22.55 20.44 -27.56
CA ASN A 141 23.57 21.42 -27.12
C ASN A 141 23.15 22.89 -26.84
N ASN A 142 23.35 23.46 -25.65
CA ASN A 142 24.66 23.61 -24.98
C ASN A 142 24.54 24.13 -23.51
N GLU A 143 25.57 23.82 -22.72
CA GLU A 143 26.14 24.58 -21.57
C GLU A 143 25.28 25.19 -20.43
N SER A 144 25.64 24.74 -19.20
CA SER A 144 25.86 25.56 -18.00
C SER A 144 24.70 26.02 -17.09
N SER A 145 24.61 25.28 -15.98
CA SER A 145 24.50 25.78 -14.58
C SER A 145 23.12 25.99 -13.92
N VAL A 146 22.96 25.34 -12.75
CA VAL A 146 22.04 25.63 -11.62
C VAL A 146 20.54 25.51 -11.94
N SER A 147 19.88 24.39 -11.60
CA SER A 147 19.39 24.14 -10.23
C SER A 147 18.71 22.76 -10.08
N ASN A 148 18.72 22.20 -8.86
CA ASN A 148 18.06 20.92 -8.53
C ASN A 148 16.59 21.13 -8.12
N HIS A 149 15.64 20.61 -8.91
CA HIS A 149 14.25 20.26 -8.55
C HIS A 149 13.64 19.36 -9.67
N SER A 150 12.63 18.51 -9.47
CA SER A 150 12.15 17.85 -8.24
C SER A 150 11.30 16.60 -8.57
N SER A 151 11.91 15.41 -8.59
CA SER A 151 11.32 14.13 -9.07
C SER A 151 10.25 13.47 -8.16
N HIS A 152 9.45 14.27 -7.44
CA HIS A 152 8.47 13.80 -6.44
C HIS A 152 7.07 14.43 -6.59
N TYR A 153 6.84 15.20 -7.66
CA TYR A 153 5.59 15.92 -7.90
C TYR A 153 4.89 15.46 -9.19
N ARG A 154 3.56 15.60 -9.22
CA ARG A 154 2.69 15.30 -10.37
C ARG A 154 2.59 16.48 -11.33
N TYR A 155 2.69 17.69 -10.82
CA TYR A 155 2.72 18.95 -11.56
C TYR A 155 4.01 19.67 -11.20
N GLN A 156 4.67 20.31 -12.17
CA GLN A 156 5.83 21.15 -11.86
C GLN A 156 5.35 22.48 -11.26
N ILE A 157 6.26 23.20 -10.60
CA ILE A 157 5.90 24.45 -9.92
C ILE A 157 5.69 25.60 -10.92
N GLU A 158 6.29 25.46 -12.11
CA GLU A 158 6.15 26.29 -13.29
C GLU A 158 4.77 26.13 -13.95
N ASP A 159 4.17 24.93 -13.88
CA ASP A 159 2.85 24.64 -14.46
C ASP A 159 1.68 25.16 -13.59
N VAL A 160 1.94 25.58 -12.35
CA VAL A 160 0.88 26.03 -11.44
C VAL A 160 0.27 27.34 -11.97
N PRO A 161 -1.07 27.45 -12.08
CA PRO A 161 -1.73 28.66 -12.58
C PRO A 161 -1.73 29.76 -11.50
N TRP A 162 -0.57 30.41 -11.33
CA TRP A 162 -0.32 31.42 -10.30
C TRP A 162 -1.25 32.63 -10.43
N ASP A 163 -1.61 33.04 -11.65
CA ASP A 163 -2.54 34.14 -11.90
C ASP A 163 -3.95 33.82 -11.34
N SER A 164 -4.46 32.61 -11.60
CA SER A 164 -5.76 32.16 -11.05
C SER A 164 -5.75 31.97 -9.53
N LEU A 165 -4.58 31.67 -8.93
CA LEU A 165 -4.43 31.67 -7.48
C LEU A 165 -4.41 33.09 -6.90
N ALA A 166 -3.78 34.05 -7.59
CA ALA A 166 -3.71 35.44 -7.18
C ALA A 166 -5.10 36.11 -7.16
N GLU A 167 -5.98 35.77 -8.11
CA GLU A 167 -7.39 36.22 -8.13
C GLU A 167 -8.16 35.85 -6.85
N ILE A 168 -7.87 34.69 -6.25
CA ILE A 168 -8.44 34.24 -4.97
C ILE A 168 -7.54 34.57 -3.76
N GLY A 169 -6.60 35.51 -3.92
CA GLY A 169 -5.75 36.05 -2.86
C GLY A 169 -4.62 35.12 -2.41
N LEU A 170 -4.34 34.05 -3.14
CA LEU A 170 -3.29 33.07 -2.84
C LEU A 170 -2.06 33.27 -3.71
N ASP A 171 -0.89 33.04 -3.13
CA ASP A 171 0.39 33.10 -3.80
C ASP A 171 1.28 31.94 -3.30
N ARG A 172 2.46 31.80 -3.91
CA ARG A 172 3.42 30.75 -3.58
C ARG A 172 3.80 30.78 -2.10
N GLU A 173 4.13 31.96 -1.57
CA GLU A 173 4.62 32.11 -0.19
C GLU A 173 3.54 31.69 0.82
N LYS A 174 2.28 32.11 0.63
CA LYS A 174 1.14 31.67 1.45
C LYS A 174 0.95 30.15 1.41
N LEU A 175 1.02 29.54 0.23
CA LEU A 175 0.83 28.09 0.07
C LEU A 175 2.00 27.27 0.65
N GLU A 176 3.23 27.80 0.64
CA GLU A 176 4.39 27.22 1.31
C GLU A 176 4.28 27.37 2.84
N ASN A 177 3.97 28.57 3.34
CA ASN A 177 3.85 28.88 4.77
C ASN A 177 2.80 28.05 5.51
N ILE A 178 1.73 27.64 4.84
CA ILE A 178 0.68 26.75 5.40
C ILE A 178 0.90 25.27 5.04
N CYS A 179 2.03 24.89 4.43
CA CYS A 179 2.35 23.53 3.98
C CYS A 179 1.30 22.93 3.02
N ALA A 180 0.63 23.75 2.20
CA ALA A 180 -0.35 23.31 1.21
C ALA A 180 0.29 22.98 -0.15
N LEU A 181 1.33 23.72 -0.55
CA LEU A 181 1.93 23.59 -1.88
C LEU A 181 2.40 22.17 -2.20
N GLU A 182 3.06 21.49 -1.25
CA GLU A 182 3.54 20.11 -1.43
C GLU A 182 2.39 19.14 -1.76
N SER A 183 1.21 19.33 -1.16
CA SER A 183 0.04 18.48 -1.43
C SER A 183 -0.53 18.76 -2.81
N LEU A 184 -0.59 20.04 -3.21
CA LEU A 184 -1.08 20.48 -4.51
C LEU A 184 -0.20 19.97 -5.66
N LEU A 185 1.12 20.11 -5.55
CA LEU A 185 2.08 19.63 -6.56
C LEU A 185 2.05 18.10 -6.70
N LYS A 186 1.74 17.35 -5.62
CA LYS A 186 1.47 15.89 -5.69
C LYS A 186 0.09 15.54 -6.28
N GLY A 187 -0.76 16.53 -6.52
CA GLY A 187 -2.13 16.39 -7.02
C GLY A 187 -3.14 15.94 -5.97
N TYR A 188 -2.80 16.03 -4.68
CA TYR A 188 -3.77 15.87 -3.61
C TYR A 188 -4.53 17.17 -3.35
N LYS A 189 -5.71 17.07 -2.73
CA LYS A 189 -6.37 18.23 -2.14
C LYS A 189 -5.53 18.80 -0.99
N THR A 190 -5.61 20.10 -0.74
CA THR A 190 -5.00 20.73 0.44
C THR A 190 -5.36 19.98 1.74
N PRO A 191 -4.43 19.76 2.68
CA PRO A 191 -4.70 18.94 3.87
C PRO A 191 -5.57 19.65 4.92
N MET A 192 -5.86 20.93 4.72
CA MET A 192 -6.72 21.78 5.54
C MET A 192 -7.74 22.53 4.69
N LEU A 193 -8.77 23.07 5.36
CA LEU A 193 -9.62 24.11 4.80
C LEU A 193 -8.85 25.44 4.73
N MET A 194 -9.06 26.17 3.65
CA MET A 194 -8.53 27.51 3.43
C MET A 194 -9.70 28.45 3.21
N SER A 195 -9.73 29.59 3.89
CA SER A 195 -10.75 30.61 3.70
C SER A 195 -10.28 31.57 2.61
N ILE A 196 -10.99 31.62 1.49
CA ILE A 196 -10.65 32.46 0.33
C ILE A 196 -11.82 33.38 -0.05
N PRO A 197 -11.56 34.59 -0.58
CA PRO A 197 -12.59 35.39 -1.21
C PRO A 197 -13.09 34.69 -2.48
N LEU A 198 -14.41 34.50 -2.59
CA LEU A 198 -15.06 34.05 -3.81
C LEU A 198 -16.14 35.05 -4.19
N SER A 199 -16.16 35.45 -5.46
CA SER A 199 -17.28 36.20 -6.03
C SER A 199 -18.36 35.26 -6.56
N ASP A 200 -19.61 35.68 -6.40
CA ASP A 200 -20.80 35.12 -7.05
C ASP A 200 -21.31 36.01 -8.20
N GLY A 201 -20.59 37.09 -8.51
CA GLY A 201 -20.96 38.09 -9.53
C GLY A 201 -21.63 39.35 -8.96
N GLU A 202 -22.23 39.27 -7.76
CA GLU A 202 -22.87 40.42 -7.10
C GLU A 202 -22.12 40.86 -5.83
N SER A 203 -21.48 39.91 -5.15
CA SER A 203 -20.75 40.12 -3.91
C SER A 203 -19.41 39.38 -3.91
N VAL A 204 -18.59 39.64 -2.89
CA VAL A 204 -17.42 38.82 -2.54
C VAL A 204 -17.60 38.35 -1.11
N SER A 205 -17.61 37.05 -0.91
CA SER A 205 -17.75 36.42 0.41
C SER A 205 -16.56 35.50 0.70
N MET A 206 -16.20 35.37 1.97
CA MET A 206 -15.19 34.40 2.39
C MET A 206 -15.82 33.02 2.43
N ALA A 207 -15.19 32.06 1.75
CA ALA A 207 -15.64 30.68 1.70
C ALA A 207 -14.50 29.74 2.11
N ASP A 208 -14.83 28.77 2.97
CA ASP A 208 -13.92 27.69 3.32
C ASP A 208 -13.91 26.63 2.21
N VAL A 209 -12.72 26.30 1.73
CA VAL A 209 -12.51 25.38 0.60
C VAL A 209 -11.31 24.46 0.81
N ARG A 210 -11.24 23.38 0.03
CA ARG A 210 -9.98 22.71 -0.30
C ARG A 210 -9.64 23.00 -1.76
N LEU A 211 -8.36 23.15 -2.09
CA LEU A 211 -7.91 23.28 -3.47
C LEU A 211 -7.25 21.98 -3.95
N GLN A 212 -7.33 21.70 -5.25
CA GLN A 212 -6.62 20.60 -5.91
C GLN A 212 -6.18 21.00 -7.32
N LEU A 213 -4.95 20.67 -7.71
CA LEU A 213 -4.50 20.79 -9.10
C LEU A 213 -5.00 19.61 -9.94
N ARG A 214 -5.58 19.91 -11.11
CA ARG A 214 -6.09 18.95 -12.10
C ARG A 214 -5.64 19.35 -13.50
N LEU A 215 -5.65 18.39 -14.42
CA LEU A 215 -5.60 18.71 -15.85
C LEU A 215 -7.02 18.97 -16.33
N ASP A 216 -7.19 19.95 -17.21
CA ASP A 216 -8.43 20.17 -17.97
C ASP A 216 -8.47 19.29 -19.25
N ASP A 217 -9.51 19.48 -20.08
CA ASP A 217 -9.70 18.74 -21.33
C ASP A 217 -8.64 19.07 -22.41
N ARG A 218 -7.82 20.11 -22.21
CA ARG A 218 -6.70 20.52 -23.08
C ARG A 218 -5.35 19.98 -22.58
N GLY A 219 -5.31 19.47 -21.34
CA GLY A 219 -4.08 19.04 -20.67
C GLY A 219 -3.41 20.15 -19.85
N GLU A 220 -4.06 21.30 -19.68
CA GLU A 220 -3.52 22.43 -18.90
C GLU A 220 -3.78 22.24 -17.40
N VAL A 221 -2.86 22.69 -16.55
CA VAL A 221 -3.00 22.58 -15.10
C VAL A 221 -3.92 23.68 -14.56
N VAL A 222 -5.05 23.27 -13.99
CA VAL A 222 -6.09 24.15 -13.43
C VAL A 222 -6.29 23.90 -11.93
N VAL A 223 -6.66 24.95 -11.19
CA VAL A 223 -7.03 24.87 -9.78
C VAL A 223 -8.52 24.55 -9.64
N ARG A 224 -8.85 23.39 -9.10
CA ARG A 224 -10.21 23.01 -8.72
C ARG A 224 -10.50 23.44 -7.27
N ILE A 225 -11.60 24.16 -7.09
CA ILE A 225 -12.08 24.64 -5.78
C ILE A 225 -13.17 23.70 -5.26
N HIS A 226 -12.93 23.07 -4.12
CA HIS A 226 -13.87 22.19 -3.43
C HIS A 226 -14.45 22.92 -2.20
N ARG A 227 -15.63 23.53 -2.37
CA ARG A 227 -16.33 24.28 -1.30
C ARG A 227 -16.87 23.34 -0.22
N VAL A 228 -16.92 23.81 1.04
CA VAL A 228 -17.62 23.09 2.11
C VAL A 228 -19.14 23.12 1.88
N LEU A 229 -19.74 21.94 1.80
CA LEU A 229 -21.19 21.74 1.81
C LEU A 229 -21.67 21.62 3.27
N GLU A 230 -22.78 22.28 3.60
CA GLU A 230 -23.44 22.16 4.93
C GLU A 230 -23.71 20.69 5.30
N LYS A 231 -24.08 19.88 4.30
CA LYS A 231 -24.32 18.44 4.39
C LYS A 231 -24.25 17.78 3.00
N PRO A 232 -23.92 16.48 2.89
CA PRO A 232 -24.04 15.75 1.63
C PRO A 232 -25.51 15.64 1.21
N ASN A 233 -25.79 15.72 -0.10
CA ASN A 233 -27.13 15.46 -0.62
C ASN A 233 -27.34 13.97 -0.92
N PHE A 234 -27.92 13.24 0.03
CA PHE A 234 -28.29 11.83 -0.15
C PHE A 234 -29.71 11.62 -0.72
N LYS A 235 -30.51 12.68 -0.86
CA LYS A 235 -31.90 12.59 -1.33
C LYS A 235 -32.00 12.37 -2.84
N GLU A 236 -31.09 13.03 -3.57
CA GLU A 236 -30.99 12.95 -5.02
C GLU A 236 -30.14 11.74 -5.47
N LYS A 237 -30.20 11.42 -6.75
CA LYS A 237 -29.34 10.40 -7.34
C LYS A 237 -27.95 10.97 -7.58
N PHE A 238 -26.93 10.38 -6.96
CA PHE A 238 -25.54 10.71 -7.22
C PHE A 238 -25.03 9.83 -8.37
N MET A 239 -24.78 10.44 -9.54
CA MET A 239 -24.35 9.72 -10.76
C MET A 239 -25.26 8.50 -11.05
N GLY A 240 -26.57 8.71 -11.01
CA GLY A 240 -27.58 7.66 -11.20
C GLY A 240 -27.84 6.75 -9.99
N HIS A 241 -26.91 6.60 -9.05
CA HIS A 241 -27.07 5.78 -7.84
C HIS A 241 -27.98 6.48 -6.81
N LYS A 242 -28.89 5.71 -6.21
CA LYS A 242 -29.74 6.17 -5.11
C LYS A 242 -29.23 5.58 -3.80
N PHE A 243 -28.83 6.45 -2.87
CA PHE A 243 -28.33 6.01 -1.57
C PHE A 243 -29.38 5.24 -0.76
N THR A 244 -28.88 4.23 -0.04
CA THR A 244 -29.61 3.50 0.99
C THR A 244 -29.24 4.06 2.37
N LYS A 245 -30.08 3.82 3.37
CA LYS A 245 -29.78 4.21 4.77
C LYS A 245 -28.46 3.63 5.30
N GLU A 246 -28.01 2.50 4.77
CA GLU A 246 -26.70 1.91 5.12
C GLU A 246 -25.55 2.69 4.48
N ASP A 247 -25.71 3.13 3.22
CA ASP A 247 -24.71 3.97 2.54
C ASP A 247 -24.53 5.31 3.27
N GLU A 248 -25.64 5.98 3.59
CA GLU A 248 -25.66 7.25 4.33
C GLU A 248 -24.96 7.09 5.69
N LEU A 249 -25.31 6.04 6.44
CA LEU A 249 -24.72 5.75 7.74
C LEU A 249 -23.22 5.46 7.62
N ASN A 250 -22.78 4.69 6.63
CA ASN A 250 -21.36 4.40 6.43
C ASN A 250 -20.58 5.66 6.03
N LEU A 251 -21.08 6.44 5.07
CA LEU A 251 -20.44 7.68 4.62
C LEU A 251 -20.32 8.72 5.75
N LEU A 252 -21.38 8.95 6.53
CA LEU A 252 -21.33 9.89 7.67
C LEU A 252 -20.39 9.43 8.79
N LYS A 253 -20.20 8.12 8.96
CA LYS A 253 -19.59 7.53 10.16
C LYS A 253 -18.14 7.07 9.97
N SER A 254 -17.78 6.55 8.79
CA SER A 254 -16.39 6.20 8.44
C SER A 254 -15.79 7.09 7.35
N GLY A 255 -16.61 7.90 6.66
CA GLY A 255 -16.20 8.60 5.44
C GLY A 255 -16.19 7.72 4.19
N ASN A 256 -16.55 6.43 4.27
CA ASN A 256 -16.34 5.46 3.20
C ASN A 256 -17.56 4.51 3.08
N MET A 257 -18.21 4.44 1.92
CA MET A 257 -19.52 3.78 1.77
C MET A 257 -19.53 2.27 2.07
N GLY A 258 -18.38 1.58 1.92
CA GLY A 258 -18.22 0.18 2.32
C GLY A 258 -18.49 -0.87 1.23
N ARG A 259 -18.87 -0.46 0.02
CA ARG A 259 -19.22 -1.37 -1.08
C ARG A 259 -19.06 -0.73 -2.46
N ILE A 260 -18.99 -1.60 -3.47
CA ILE A 260 -19.07 -1.23 -4.90
C ILE A 260 -20.53 -0.92 -5.29
N VAL A 261 -20.72 0.10 -6.12
CA VAL A 261 -21.97 0.46 -6.80
C VAL A 261 -21.72 0.68 -8.29
N GLY A 262 -22.76 0.58 -9.12
CA GLY A 262 -22.71 1.11 -10.48
C GLY A 262 -23.02 2.61 -10.47
N LEU A 263 -22.15 3.42 -11.07
CA LEU A 263 -22.36 4.84 -11.30
C LEU A 263 -22.45 5.10 -12.80
N VAL A 264 -23.38 5.96 -13.22
CA VAL A 264 -23.47 6.44 -14.60
C VAL A 264 -22.31 7.40 -14.84
N ASP A 265 -21.47 7.09 -15.81
CA ASP A 265 -20.41 8.00 -16.24
C ASP A 265 -21.01 9.20 -17.01
N PRO A 266 -20.63 10.45 -16.70
CA PRO A 266 -21.25 11.63 -17.32
C PRO A 266 -20.77 11.89 -18.76
N TRP A 267 -19.74 11.19 -19.26
CA TRP A 267 -19.27 11.32 -20.64
C TRP A 267 -19.70 10.15 -21.53
N THR A 268 -19.70 8.91 -21.02
CA THR A 268 -20.09 7.72 -21.81
C THR A 268 -21.52 7.23 -21.57
N GLU A 269 -22.22 7.75 -20.56
CA GLU A 269 -23.52 7.28 -20.05
C GLU A 269 -23.52 5.80 -19.55
N GLU A 270 -22.38 5.13 -19.56
CA GLU A 270 -22.26 3.73 -19.13
C GLU A 270 -22.29 3.59 -17.60
N VAL A 271 -22.84 2.48 -17.12
CA VAL A 271 -22.85 2.15 -15.68
C VAL A 271 -21.54 1.46 -15.30
N VAL A 272 -20.61 2.22 -14.72
CA VAL A 272 -19.27 1.76 -14.33
C VAL A 272 -19.18 1.37 -12.84
N PRO A 273 -18.57 0.21 -12.50
CA PRO A 273 -18.41 -0.21 -11.11
C PRO A 273 -17.43 0.71 -10.38
N SER A 274 -17.87 1.29 -9.27
CA SER A 274 -17.16 2.35 -8.54
C SER A 274 -17.33 2.25 -7.02
N LEU A 275 -16.38 2.81 -6.28
CA LEU A 275 -16.47 3.10 -4.85
C LEU A 275 -16.86 4.57 -4.63
N ILE A 276 -17.40 4.87 -3.45
CA ILE A 276 -17.68 6.24 -2.98
C ILE A 276 -17.11 6.44 -1.58
N SER A 277 -16.38 7.54 -1.40
CA SER A 277 -16.03 8.10 -0.09
C SER A 277 -16.56 9.54 0.01
N MET A 278 -16.52 10.08 1.21
CA MET A 278 -16.87 11.46 1.52
C MET A 278 -15.62 12.19 2.00
N ASP A 279 -15.30 13.32 1.37
CA ASP A 279 -14.30 14.24 1.89
C ASP A 279 -14.84 14.87 3.18
N ARG A 280 -14.27 14.47 4.32
CA ARG A 280 -14.79 14.82 5.65
C ARG A 280 -14.62 16.28 6.04
N LEU A 281 -13.86 17.06 5.26
CA LEU A 281 -13.70 18.49 5.47
C LEU A 281 -14.71 19.30 4.65
N THR A 282 -15.13 18.80 3.48
CA THR A 282 -16.00 19.52 2.54
C THR A 282 -17.39 18.92 2.39
N ASN A 283 -17.65 17.74 2.96
CA ASN A 283 -18.84 16.91 2.75
C ASN A 283 -19.09 16.53 1.26
N GLU A 284 -18.11 16.71 0.38
CA GLU A 284 -18.16 16.32 -1.03
C GLU A 284 -18.10 14.78 -1.17
N LEU A 285 -18.94 14.22 -2.03
CA LEU A 285 -18.92 12.79 -2.37
C LEU A 285 -17.99 12.52 -3.54
N ILE A 286 -17.02 11.64 -3.34
CA ILE A 286 -15.93 11.36 -4.27
C ILE A 286 -16.10 9.95 -4.87
N PRO A 287 -16.37 9.84 -6.18
CA PRO A 287 -16.43 8.55 -6.87
C PRO A 287 -15.02 8.10 -7.28
N LEU A 288 -14.77 6.79 -7.30
CA LEU A 288 -13.61 6.21 -7.99
C LEU A 288 -13.97 4.90 -8.65
N ARG A 289 -13.73 4.80 -9.96
CA ARG A 289 -13.93 3.57 -10.74
C ARG A 289 -13.01 2.45 -10.27
N MET A 290 -13.51 1.22 -10.29
CA MET A 290 -12.79 0.01 -9.82
C MET A 290 -11.51 -0.31 -10.61
N GLU A 291 -11.39 0.21 -11.83
CA GLU A 291 -10.19 0.12 -12.66
C GLU A 291 -9.00 0.92 -12.10
N PHE A 292 -9.25 1.95 -11.29
CA PHE A 292 -8.23 2.79 -10.65
C PHE A 292 -7.97 2.45 -9.18
N VAL A 293 -8.78 1.58 -8.56
CA VAL A 293 -8.54 1.12 -7.18
C VAL A 293 -7.24 0.28 -7.13
N ARG A 294 -6.30 0.68 -6.28
CA ARG A 294 -5.02 -0.01 -6.04
C ARG A 294 -4.88 -0.26 -4.54
N ILE A 295 -4.67 -1.51 -4.15
CA ILE A 295 -4.47 -1.91 -2.76
C ILE A 295 -3.00 -2.31 -2.58
N PRO A 296 -2.26 -1.74 -1.61
CA PRO A 296 -0.89 -2.13 -1.36
C PRO A 296 -0.82 -3.56 -0.79
N ALA A 297 0.20 -4.32 -1.20
CA ALA A 297 0.44 -5.68 -0.69
C ALA A 297 0.90 -5.70 0.79
N VAL A 298 1.47 -4.60 1.29
CA VAL A 298 1.94 -4.45 2.67
C VAL A 298 1.38 -3.16 3.27
N ILE A 299 0.81 -3.26 4.47
CA ILE A 299 0.34 -2.11 5.25
C ILE A 299 1.08 -2.10 6.58
N CYS A 300 1.90 -1.07 6.82
CA CYS A 300 2.65 -0.90 8.07
C CYS A 300 3.37 -2.19 8.54
N GLY A 301 4.11 -2.84 7.64
CA GLY A 301 4.86 -4.08 7.93
C GLY A 301 4.02 -5.36 7.99
N VAL A 302 2.71 -5.31 7.77
CA VAL A 302 1.85 -6.50 7.64
C VAL A 302 1.55 -6.76 6.17
N THR A 303 2.01 -7.91 5.66
CA THR A 303 1.67 -8.40 4.31
C THR A 303 0.24 -8.90 4.29
N LEU A 304 -0.55 -8.42 3.32
CA LEU A 304 -1.93 -8.86 3.09
C LEU A 304 -1.96 -10.14 2.26
N ASN A 305 -2.86 -11.06 2.60
CA ASN A 305 -3.23 -12.16 1.72
C ASN A 305 -4.26 -11.72 0.65
N LEU A 306 -4.53 -12.59 -0.33
CA LEU A 306 -5.44 -12.29 -1.44
C LEU A 306 -6.87 -11.95 -0.99
N ASP A 307 -7.39 -12.60 0.05
CA ASP A 307 -8.73 -12.31 0.59
C ASP A 307 -8.77 -10.93 1.26
N GLN A 308 -7.72 -10.55 1.98
CA GLN A 308 -7.58 -9.23 2.61
C GLN A 308 -7.45 -8.11 1.56
N VAL A 309 -6.66 -8.33 0.52
CA VAL A 309 -6.58 -7.44 -0.65
C VAL A 309 -7.95 -7.30 -1.31
N LYS A 310 -8.69 -8.40 -1.48
CA LYS A 310 -10.03 -8.39 -2.05
C LYS A 310 -11.05 -7.64 -1.17
N ILE A 311 -11.04 -7.85 0.14
CA ILE A 311 -11.92 -7.13 1.09
C ILE A 311 -11.72 -5.61 0.96
N LEU A 312 -10.47 -5.15 0.95
CA LEU A 312 -10.16 -3.73 0.79
C LEU A 312 -10.49 -3.21 -0.62
N ARG A 313 -10.27 -4.02 -1.66
CA ARG A 313 -10.63 -3.69 -3.05
C ARG A 313 -12.15 -3.57 -3.23
N ASP A 314 -12.94 -4.42 -2.59
CA ASP A 314 -14.41 -4.34 -2.52
C ASP A 314 -14.91 -3.09 -1.74
N GLY A 315 -14.00 -2.27 -1.21
CA GLY A 315 -14.29 -1.07 -0.42
C GLY A 315 -14.66 -1.36 1.03
N LYS A 316 -14.57 -2.62 1.49
CA LYS A 316 -15.00 -3.04 2.82
C LYS A 316 -13.92 -2.75 3.88
N PRO A 317 -14.30 -2.49 5.14
CA PRO A 317 -13.35 -2.35 6.24
C PRO A 317 -12.69 -3.71 6.57
N LEU A 318 -11.39 -3.68 6.87
CA LEU A 318 -10.59 -4.83 7.29
C LEU A 318 -9.88 -4.52 8.61
N PHE A 319 -10.02 -5.39 9.62
CA PHE A 319 -9.21 -5.31 10.83
C PHE A 319 -7.85 -5.98 10.61
N ILE A 320 -6.77 -5.26 10.91
CA ILE A 320 -5.39 -5.74 10.81
C ILE A 320 -4.73 -5.64 12.19
N GLU A 321 -4.01 -6.70 12.57
CA GLU A 321 -3.24 -6.76 13.82
C GLU A 321 -1.73 -6.67 13.57
N ASN A 322 -0.98 -6.25 14.59
CA ASN A 322 0.49 -6.22 14.60
C ASN A 322 1.11 -5.31 13.53
N MET A 323 0.43 -4.24 13.13
CA MET A 323 0.99 -3.19 12.29
C MET A 323 2.05 -2.40 13.05
N LEU A 324 3.16 -2.09 12.39
CA LEU A 324 4.27 -1.33 12.91
C LEU A 324 4.09 0.16 12.65
N SER A 325 4.00 0.96 13.70
CA SER A 325 3.98 2.42 13.59
C SER A 325 5.36 3.00 13.27
N LYS A 326 5.42 4.25 12.76
CA LYS A 326 6.69 4.99 12.54
C LYS A 326 7.60 5.08 13.78
N LYS A 327 7.07 4.82 14.98
CA LYS A 327 7.82 4.82 16.26
C LYS A 327 8.19 3.39 16.73
N GLY A 328 8.16 2.39 15.84
CA GLY A 328 8.51 0.99 16.14
C GLY A 328 7.52 0.26 17.06
N ARG A 329 6.36 0.85 17.38
CA ARG A 329 5.35 0.22 18.24
C ARG A 329 4.32 -0.53 17.41
N LEU A 330 4.01 -1.76 17.83
CA LEU A 330 2.91 -2.55 17.28
C LEU A 330 1.56 -1.95 17.68
N PHE A 331 0.61 -1.93 16.74
CA PHE A 331 -0.78 -1.55 16.96
C PHE A 331 -1.70 -2.39 16.05
N SER A 332 -3.00 -2.38 16.36
CA SER A 332 -4.04 -2.97 15.54
C SER A 332 -5.08 -1.91 15.22
N ALA A 333 -5.65 -1.94 14.02
CA ALA A 333 -6.67 -1.00 13.60
C ALA A 333 -7.53 -1.58 12.46
N THR A 334 -8.76 -1.08 12.36
CA THR A 334 -9.56 -1.25 11.15
C THR A 334 -9.07 -0.27 10.10
N VAL A 335 -8.88 -0.74 8.88
CA VAL A 335 -8.49 0.07 7.73
C VAL A 335 -9.48 -0.13 6.58
N GLN A 336 -9.61 0.84 5.69
CA GLN A 336 -10.54 0.81 4.56
C GLN A 336 -9.96 1.63 3.41
N PHE A 337 -10.25 1.28 2.15
CA PHE A 337 -9.84 2.10 1.01
C PHE A 337 -10.69 3.39 0.96
N ASN A 338 -10.04 4.54 0.79
CA ASN A 338 -10.68 5.85 0.67
C ASN A 338 -10.44 6.43 -0.73
N THR A 339 -11.49 6.86 -1.42
CA THR A 339 -11.43 7.34 -2.82
C THR A 339 -10.87 8.76 -2.98
N ASP A 340 -11.05 9.65 -1.98
CA ASP A 340 -10.44 11.00 -1.96
C ASP A 340 -8.92 10.92 -1.84
N LYS A 341 -8.45 9.99 -1.01
CA LYS A 341 -7.02 9.72 -0.78
C LYS A 341 -6.40 8.76 -1.80
N GLN A 342 -7.23 8.04 -2.55
CA GLN A 342 -6.87 6.89 -3.40
C GLN A 342 -5.95 5.87 -2.69
N TRP A 343 -6.10 5.75 -1.37
CA TRP A 343 -5.22 4.96 -0.52
C TRP A 343 -5.97 4.40 0.70
N ILE A 344 -5.29 3.56 1.46
CA ILE A 344 -5.82 2.98 2.70
C ILE A 344 -5.87 4.02 3.82
N GLU A 345 -7.06 4.21 4.38
CA GLU A 345 -7.35 5.03 5.54
C GLU A 345 -7.49 4.17 6.82
N PHE A 346 -7.00 4.71 7.95
CA PHE A 346 -7.13 4.07 9.26
C PHE A 346 -8.36 4.60 10.00
N LEU A 347 -9.28 3.70 10.34
CA LEU A 347 -10.53 3.99 11.04
C LEU A 347 -10.34 3.91 12.56
N PHE A 348 -9.80 4.97 13.16
CA PHE A 348 -9.71 5.11 14.60
C PHE A 348 -11.01 5.65 15.20
N GLU A 349 -11.43 5.14 16.36
CA GLU A 349 -12.71 5.51 17.01
C GLU A 349 -12.84 7.01 17.34
N LYS A 350 -11.73 7.75 17.45
CA LYS A 350 -11.73 9.21 17.60
C LYS A 350 -12.32 9.97 16.41
N ASN A 351 -12.37 9.35 15.23
CA ASN A 351 -12.94 9.97 14.03
C ASN A 351 -14.48 10.13 14.09
N LEU A 352 -15.15 9.57 15.09
CA LEU A 352 -16.61 9.51 15.21
C LEU A 352 -17.26 10.73 15.89
N LYS A 353 -16.48 11.68 16.42
CA LYS A 353 -17.00 12.84 17.18
C LYS A 353 -17.25 14.07 16.30
N GLY A 354 -18.14 13.94 15.31
CA GLY A 354 -18.44 15.01 14.34
C GLY A 354 -19.92 15.36 14.16
N PHE A 355 -20.85 14.68 14.83
CA PHE A 355 -22.28 15.00 14.81
C PHE A 355 -22.89 14.88 16.22
N ASP A 356 -23.92 15.68 16.43
CA ASP A 356 -24.35 16.12 17.75
C ASP A 356 -25.06 15.06 18.62
N GLY A 357 -25.00 15.25 19.94
CA GLY A 357 -26.09 14.92 20.86
C GLY A 357 -26.65 13.49 20.96
N GLY A 358 -26.01 12.45 20.44
CA GLY A 358 -26.58 11.09 20.46
C GLY A 358 -25.59 9.98 20.84
N VAL A 359 -25.78 9.35 22.01
CA VAL A 359 -25.09 8.08 22.35
C VAL A 359 -25.74 6.92 21.59
N VAL A 360 -25.56 6.92 20.27
CA VAL A 360 -25.89 5.77 19.42
C VAL A 360 -24.80 4.74 19.64
N GLN A 361 -25.04 3.82 20.57
CA GLN A 361 -24.18 2.67 20.81
C GLN A 361 -23.87 1.98 19.48
N ALA A 362 -22.59 1.97 19.10
CA ALA A 362 -22.21 1.59 17.75
C ALA A 362 -22.38 0.09 17.52
N ASN A 363 -23.49 -0.31 16.91
CA ASN A 363 -23.61 -1.56 16.15
C ASN A 363 -22.77 -1.48 14.85
N TYR A 364 -21.47 -1.25 14.98
CA TYR A 364 -20.52 -1.86 14.06
C TYR A 364 -20.46 -3.35 14.43
N GLY A 365 -20.42 -4.23 13.43
CA GLY A 365 -20.69 -5.66 13.58
C GLY A 365 -20.12 -6.28 14.86
N LYS A 366 -21.00 -6.95 15.64
CA LYS A 366 -20.63 -7.77 16.81
C LYS A 366 -19.95 -9.05 16.34
N GLU A 367 -18.78 -8.89 15.73
CA GLU A 367 -18.05 -9.97 15.08
C GLU A 367 -16.81 -10.30 15.89
N VAL A 368 -16.69 -11.58 16.23
CA VAL A 368 -15.51 -12.15 16.87
C VAL A 368 -14.39 -12.20 15.83
N PRO A 369 -13.13 -11.86 16.18
CA PRO A 369 -11.98 -11.98 15.29
C PRO A 369 -11.89 -13.38 14.66
N THR A 370 -11.63 -13.42 13.36
CA THR A 370 -11.50 -14.67 12.58
C THR A 370 -10.16 -15.39 12.80
N VAL A 371 -9.23 -14.76 13.52
CA VAL A 371 -7.88 -15.25 13.81
C VAL A 371 -7.57 -15.01 15.29
N PHE A 372 -6.86 -15.95 15.92
CA PHE A 372 -6.29 -15.79 17.25
C PHE A 372 -4.84 -16.31 17.28
N ARG A 373 -3.88 -15.44 17.66
CA ARG A 373 -2.44 -15.76 17.78
C ARG A 373 -1.89 -16.54 16.57
N GLY A 374 -2.15 -16.02 15.36
CA GLY A 374 -1.69 -16.62 14.10
C GLY A 374 -2.48 -17.83 13.61
N LYS A 375 -3.55 -18.25 14.30
CA LYS A 375 -4.39 -19.38 13.88
C LYS A 375 -5.82 -18.94 13.53
N TYR A 376 -6.29 -19.32 12.35
CA TYR A 376 -7.68 -19.11 11.94
C TYR A 376 -8.65 -19.87 12.83
N LEU A 377 -9.71 -19.18 13.25
CA LEU A 377 -10.83 -19.77 13.97
C LEU A 377 -11.76 -20.48 12.98
N ARG A 378 -12.12 -21.73 13.30
CA ARG A 378 -13.19 -22.47 12.64
C ARG A 378 -14.53 -21.78 12.92
N LYS A 379 -15.48 -21.90 11.99
CA LYS A 379 -16.83 -21.32 12.09
C LYS A 379 -17.48 -21.57 13.46
N TRP A 380 -17.48 -22.82 13.94
CA TRP A 380 -18.03 -23.18 15.26
C TRP A 380 -17.34 -22.50 16.45
N GLN A 381 -16.05 -22.16 16.34
CA GLN A 381 -15.33 -21.42 17.40
C GLN A 381 -15.81 -19.98 17.45
N MET A 382 -15.95 -19.34 16.28
CA MET A 382 -16.49 -17.99 16.15
C MET A 382 -17.94 -17.92 16.61
N ASP A 383 -18.77 -18.88 16.23
CA ASP A 383 -20.19 -18.93 16.60
C ASP A 383 -20.38 -19.08 18.12
N LYS A 384 -19.56 -19.89 18.80
CA LYS A 384 -19.53 -19.97 20.28
C LYS A 384 -19.11 -18.64 20.91
N LEU A 385 -18.01 -18.06 20.47
CA LEU A 385 -17.53 -16.77 20.98
C LEU A 385 -18.56 -15.65 20.74
N LYS A 386 -19.32 -15.70 19.63
CA LYS A 386 -20.39 -14.75 19.30
C LYS A 386 -21.50 -14.73 20.37
N ILE A 387 -21.86 -15.90 20.89
CA ILE A 387 -22.88 -16.05 21.95
C ILE A 387 -22.31 -15.99 23.37
N GLY A 388 -21.04 -15.62 23.55
CA GLY A 388 -20.38 -15.56 24.87
C GLY A 388 -20.03 -16.95 25.46
N GLU A 389 -20.07 -18.00 24.65
CA GLU A 389 -19.53 -19.30 24.99
C GLU A 389 -18.01 -19.37 24.78
N MET A 390 -17.38 -20.36 25.41
CA MET A 390 -15.96 -20.63 25.20
C MET A 390 -15.73 -21.60 24.06
N ALA A 391 -14.76 -21.26 23.22
CA ALA A 391 -14.28 -22.12 22.14
C ALA A 391 -12.92 -22.73 22.51
N TYR A 392 -12.79 -24.05 22.36
CA TYR A 392 -11.49 -24.72 22.51
C TYR A 392 -10.62 -24.49 21.28
N ILE A 393 -9.31 -24.27 21.46
CA ILE A 393 -8.31 -24.14 20.39
C ILE A 393 -7.04 -24.92 20.74
N SER A 394 -6.51 -25.65 19.76
CA SER A 394 -5.26 -26.41 19.86
C SER A 394 -4.24 -25.94 18.82
N GLY A 395 -2.98 -26.33 18.98
CA GLY A 395 -1.91 -26.04 18.02
C GLY A 395 -1.67 -24.55 17.81
N LEU A 396 -1.67 -23.78 18.90
CA LEU A 396 -1.07 -22.46 18.97
C LEU A 396 0.43 -22.63 19.25
N VAL A 397 1.30 -21.75 18.78
CA VAL A 397 2.76 -21.85 18.95
C VAL A 397 3.25 -20.72 19.85
N ASN A 398 4.10 -21.02 20.84
CA ASN A 398 4.71 -20.01 21.71
C ASN A 398 6.00 -19.43 21.11
N LYS A 399 6.64 -18.47 21.79
CA LYS A 399 7.89 -17.85 21.30
C LYS A 399 9.06 -18.83 21.16
N ASP A 400 9.01 -19.97 21.86
CA ASP A 400 10.04 -21.01 21.86
C ASP A 400 9.71 -22.15 20.88
N GLY A 401 8.76 -21.95 19.96
CA GLY A 401 8.31 -22.96 18.99
C GLY A 401 7.43 -24.08 19.58
N LYS A 402 7.15 -24.07 20.89
CA LYS A 402 6.36 -25.13 21.55
C LYS A 402 4.88 -24.94 21.31
N THR A 403 4.20 -26.01 20.90
CA THR A 403 2.76 -26.01 20.70
C THR A 403 1.99 -26.06 22.01
N TYR A 404 0.92 -25.28 22.14
CA TYR A 404 0.02 -25.29 23.28
C TYR A 404 -1.46 -25.16 22.84
N GLN A 405 -2.36 -25.33 23.80
CA GLN A 405 -3.80 -25.42 23.60
C GLN A 405 -4.57 -24.92 24.83
N GLY A 406 -5.84 -24.57 24.66
CA GLY A 406 -6.68 -24.04 25.74
C GLY A 406 -8.05 -23.57 25.25
N TYR A 407 -8.69 -22.73 26.06
CA TYR A 407 -10.02 -22.21 25.84
C TYR A 407 -9.96 -20.70 25.60
N MET A 408 -10.80 -20.23 24.68
CA MET A 408 -10.99 -18.82 24.34
C MET A 408 -12.34 -18.34 24.84
N SER A 409 -12.41 -17.13 25.36
CA SER A 409 -13.64 -16.33 25.56
C SER A 409 -13.50 -15.00 24.84
N PHE A 410 -14.61 -14.33 24.49
CA PHE A 410 -14.56 -12.99 23.89
C PHE A 410 -15.16 -11.97 24.86
N ASP A 411 -14.34 -11.02 25.33
CA ASP A 411 -14.84 -9.88 26.10
C ASP A 411 -15.37 -8.81 25.14
N TRP A 412 -16.69 -8.69 25.05
CA TRP A 412 -17.37 -7.66 24.25
C TRP A 412 -17.04 -6.22 24.66
N ARG A 413 -16.61 -5.99 25.91
CA ARG A 413 -16.26 -4.66 26.42
C ARG A 413 -14.86 -4.23 25.96
N THR A 414 -13.87 -5.13 25.99
CA THR A 414 -12.50 -4.84 25.54
C THR A 414 -12.21 -5.25 24.09
N ARG A 415 -13.16 -5.94 23.44
CA ARG A 415 -13.07 -6.52 22.08
C ARG A 415 -11.87 -7.46 21.90
N LYS A 416 -11.55 -8.24 22.93
CA LYS A 416 -10.40 -9.16 22.90
C LYS A 416 -10.83 -10.61 23.11
N ILE A 417 -10.12 -11.50 22.44
CA ILE A 417 -10.13 -12.92 22.79
C ILE A 417 -9.24 -13.10 24.01
N GLU A 418 -9.84 -13.44 25.14
CA GLU A 418 -9.16 -13.91 26.34
C GLU A 418 -8.84 -15.40 26.19
N PHE A 419 -7.77 -15.86 26.83
CA PHE A 419 -7.30 -17.24 26.73
C PHE A 419 -6.97 -17.83 28.09
N SER A 420 -7.42 -19.07 28.34
CA SER A 420 -7.14 -19.83 29.54
C SER A 420 -6.73 -21.26 29.21
N PHE A 421 -5.68 -21.75 29.86
CA PHE A 421 -5.23 -23.15 29.74
C PHE A 421 -6.21 -24.15 30.38
N LYS A 422 -6.96 -23.72 31.41
CA LYS A 422 -8.01 -24.52 32.07
C LYS A 422 -9.39 -24.04 31.60
N ASN A 423 -10.40 -24.89 31.67
CA ASN A 423 -11.78 -24.47 31.41
C ASN A 423 -12.35 -23.80 32.68
N PRO A 424 -12.51 -22.46 32.74
CA PRO A 424 -12.97 -21.79 33.97
C PRO A 424 -14.43 -22.10 34.35
N LYS A 425 -15.21 -22.77 33.49
CA LYS A 425 -16.57 -23.26 33.80
C LYS A 425 -16.61 -24.71 34.31
N LYS A 426 -15.45 -25.38 34.47
CA LYS A 426 -15.33 -26.63 35.24
C LYS A 426 -14.36 -26.41 36.40
N LYS A 427 -14.89 -26.45 37.63
CA LYS A 427 -14.07 -26.58 38.84
C LYS A 427 -13.43 -27.96 38.88
#